data_AF-A0A970B2H0-F1
#
_entry.id   AF-A0A970B2H0-F1
#
_cell.length_a   1.000
_cell.length_b   1.000
_cell.length_c   1.000
_cell.angle_alpha   90.00
_cell.angle_beta   90.00
_cell.angle_gamma   90.00
#
_symmetry.space_group_name_H-M   'P 1'
#
loop_
_entity.id
_entity.type
_entity.pdbx_description
1 polymer ?
#
loop_
_entity_poly.entity_id
_entity_poly.type
_entity_poly.pdbx_seq_one_letter_code
_entity_poly.pdbx_strand_id
1 'polypeptide(L)'
;MNGSGRLSIPLIGEIPAAGKTTAVLAQEIGEKLRERMGFVTAPDISVEVAQFRPFYVTGDVEKPGEYSYRPGLTVLQAVTIAGGPQRGAAQGQTRLEREAIAARGELQLYSNEMSALLARNARLTAELRESDSIDFPVALRERQTDTSVATILAQEELIHETKQRTFDNQVSALEKLKDYLVKEVASISSQIEVHDKQVESMKRELGDVKSLVAKGCRLSHVKGCWSVRRPNCSATGCVSKAT
;
A
#
# COMPACT_ATOMS: atom_id res chain seq x y z
N MET A 1 -17.79 2.47 22.77
CA MET A 1 -18.34 2.55 21.41
C MET A 1 -19.83 2.84 21.52
N ASN A 2 -20.36 3.82 20.78
CA ASN A 2 -21.79 4.12 20.79
C ASN A 2 -22.59 3.08 19.97
N GLY A 3 -23.93 3.14 20.05
CA GLY A 3 -24.83 2.21 19.34
C GLY A 3 -24.66 2.18 17.82
N SER A 4 -24.12 3.25 17.23
CA SER A 4 -23.81 3.36 15.79
C SER A 4 -22.43 2.82 15.38
N GLY A 5 -21.68 2.18 16.28
CA GLY A 5 -20.36 1.63 15.94
C GLY A 5 -19.23 2.66 15.86
N ARG A 6 -19.42 3.83 16.46
CA ARG A 6 -18.43 4.92 16.52
C ARG A 6 -17.79 5.00 17.89
N LEU A 7 -16.51 5.34 17.92
CA LEU A 7 -15.71 5.58 19.12
C LEU A 7 -15.57 7.09 19.31
N SER A 8 -16.07 7.60 20.42
CA SER A 8 -15.90 9.01 20.79
C SER A 8 -14.57 9.19 21.48
N ILE A 9 -13.72 10.04 20.92
CA ILE A 9 -12.40 10.34 21.46
C ILE A 9 -12.35 11.85 21.74
N PRO A 10 -11.97 12.26 22.96
CA PRO A 10 -11.76 13.68 23.27
C PRO A 10 -10.83 14.33 22.25
N LEU A 11 -11.08 15.59 21.89
CA LEU A 11 -10.28 16.42 20.97
C LEU A 11 -10.45 16.13 19.46
N ILE A 12 -10.77 14.89 19.07
CA ILE A 12 -10.91 14.52 17.64
C ILE A 12 -12.34 14.14 17.22
N GLY A 13 -13.25 13.94 18.18
CA GLY A 13 -14.66 13.65 17.94
C GLY A 13 -14.94 12.16 17.73
N GLU A 14 -16.00 11.84 16.99
CA GLU A 14 -16.42 10.45 16.76
C GLU A 14 -15.76 9.81 15.53
N ILE A 15 -15.09 8.68 15.73
CA ILE A 15 -14.41 7.92 14.67
C ILE A 15 -15.13 6.57 14.44
N PRO A 16 -15.38 6.17 13.19
CA PRO A 16 -15.98 4.86 12.90
C PRO A 16 -15.01 3.73 13.25
N ALA A 17 -15.40 2.89 14.21
CA ALA A 17 -14.60 1.78 14.72
C ALA A 17 -15.14 0.40 14.30
N ALA A 18 -16.41 0.33 13.88
CA ALA A 18 -17.02 -0.90 13.38
C ALA A 18 -16.27 -1.45 12.15
N GLY A 19 -15.99 -2.75 12.15
CA GLY A 19 -15.34 -3.46 11.04
C GLY A 19 -13.82 -3.24 10.90
N LYS A 20 -13.19 -2.47 11.79
CA LYS A 20 -11.75 -2.20 11.76
C LYS A 20 -10.99 -3.02 12.80
N THR A 21 -9.75 -3.38 12.49
CA THR A 21 -8.83 -3.95 13.48
C THR A 21 -8.31 -2.85 14.40
N THR A 22 -7.86 -3.23 15.60
CA THR A 22 -7.29 -2.28 16.57
C THR A 22 -6.08 -1.53 16.01
N ALA A 23 -5.26 -2.19 15.19
CA ALA A 23 -4.09 -1.58 14.54
C ALA A 23 -4.48 -0.49 13.53
N VAL A 24 -5.46 -0.76 12.67
CA VAL A 24 -5.95 0.23 11.68
C VAL A 24 -6.61 1.41 12.40
N LEU A 25 -7.37 1.12 13.46
CA LEU A 25 -8.02 2.16 14.26
C LEU A 25 -6.99 3.04 14.99
N ALA A 26 -5.92 2.45 15.53
CA ALA A 26 -4.83 3.17 16.17
C ALA A 26 -4.15 4.17 15.21
N GLN A 27 -3.85 3.71 13.99
CA GLN A 27 -3.24 4.56 12.96
C GLN A 27 -4.15 5.73 12.57
N GLU A 28 -5.46 5.48 12.36
CA GLU A 28 -6.41 6.54 12.00
C GLU A 28 -6.57 7.58 13.11
N ILE A 29 -6.55 7.14 14.37
CA ILE A 29 -6.59 8.04 15.53
C ILE A 29 -5.32 8.91 15.54
N GLY A 30 -4.15 8.33 15.30
CA GLY A 30 -2.88 9.07 15.26
C GLY A 30 -2.84 10.15 14.18
N GLU A 31 -3.30 9.83 12.98
CA GLU A 31 -3.40 10.79 11.88
C GLU A 31 -4.37 11.94 12.23
N LYS A 32 -5.54 11.63 12.80
CA LYS A 32 -6.52 12.65 13.19
C LYS A 32 -6.05 13.52 14.35
N LEU A 33 -5.31 12.97 15.32
CA LEU A 33 -4.68 13.77 16.37
C LEU A 33 -3.61 14.70 15.79
N ARG A 34 -2.79 14.20 14.85
CA ARG A 34 -1.77 15.01 14.19
C ARG A 34 -2.38 16.23 13.51
N GLU A 35 -3.45 16.03 12.72
CA GLU A 35 -4.14 17.10 12.00
C GLU A 35 -4.82 18.11 12.93
N ARG A 36 -5.52 17.64 13.97
CA ARG A 36 -6.27 18.49 14.91
C ARG A 36 -5.36 19.27 15.86
N MET A 37 -4.26 18.66 16.30
CA MET A 37 -3.37 19.21 17.34
C MET A 37 -2.11 19.86 16.75
N GLY A 38 -1.88 19.73 15.44
CA GLY A 38 -0.72 20.31 14.75
C GLY A 38 0.61 19.63 15.11
N PHE A 39 0.60 18.34 15.46
CA PHE A 39 1.85 17.62 15.71
C PHE A 39 2.67 17.47 14.42
N VAL A 40 3.99 17.57 14.54
CA VAL A 40 4.93 17.37 13.40
C VAL A 40 4.90 15.92 12.92
N THR A 41 4.70 14.98 13.84
CA THR A 41 4.64 13.54 13.57
C THR A 41 3.42 12.95 14.27
N ALA A 42 2.81 11.93 13.68
CA ALA A 42 1.70 11.23 14.32
C ALA A 42 2.17 10.60 15.64
N PRO A 43 1.46 10.83 16.76
CA PRO A 43 1.80 10.23 18.05
C PRO A 43 1.58 8.71 18.01
N ASP A 44 2.42 7.98 18.74
CA ASP A 44 2.29 6.53 18.86
C ASP A 44 1.11 6.18 19.77
N ILE A 45 0.15 5.43 19.24
CA ILE A 45 -1.12 5.14 19.90
C ILE A 45 -1.33 3.63 19.90
N SER A 46 -1.62 3.07 21.08
CA SER A 46 -2.07 1.69 21.22
C SER A 46 -3.58 1.66 21.49
N VAL A 47 -4.27 0.76 20.83
CA VAL A 47 -5.72 0.53 21.01
C VAL A 47 -5.93 -0.93 21.39
N GLU A 48 -6.58 -1.15 22.53
CA GLU A 48 -6.94 -2.46 23.02
C GLU A 48 -8.44 -2.57 23.28
N VAL A 49 -8.99 -3.78 23.14
CA VAL A 49 -10.40 -4.04 23.41
C VAL A 49 -10.56 -4.27 24.91
N ALA A 50 -11.06 -3.28 25.63
CA ALA A 50 -11.30 -3.38 27.08
C ALA A 50 -12.33 -4.45 27.43
N GLN A 51 -13.42 -4.54 26.66
CA GLN A 51 -14.46 -5.54 26.87
C GLN A 51 -15.22 -5.83 25.57
N PHE A 52 -15.45 -7.10 25.29
CA PHE A 52 -16.31 -7.53 24.19
C PHE A 52 -17.78 -7.42 24.57
N ARG A 53 -18.66 -7.35 23.56
CA ARG A 53 -20.10 -7.40 23.81
C ARG A 53 -20.45 -8.74 24.47
N PRO A 54 -21.20 -8.71 25.59
CA PRO A 54 -21.64 -9.94 26.23
C PRO A 54 -22.65 -10.67 25.34
N PHE A 55 -22.81 -11.96 25.60
CA PHE A 55 -23.79 -12.82 24.96
C PHE A 55 -24.69 -13.46 26.03
N TYR A 56 -25.88 -13.85 25.63
CA TYR A 56 -26.87 -14.44 26.53
C TYR A 56 -26.96 -15.94 26.31
N VAL A 57 -26.97 -16.70 27.41
CA VAL A 57 -27.26 -18.14 27.39
C VAL A 57 -28.61 -18.35 28.06
N THR A 58 -29.54 -18.95 27.33
CA THR A 58 -30.92 -19.20 27.76
C THR A 58 -31.32 -20.64 27.42
N GLY A 59 -32.30 -21.21 28.15
CA GLY A 59 -32.78 -22.59 27.96
C GLY A 59 -32.40 -23.50 29.14
N ASP A 60 -32.30 -24.81 28.88
CA ASP A 60 -31.99 -25.85 29.87
C ASP A 60 -30.51 -25.88 30.27
N VAL A 61 -30.01 -24.76 30.79
CA VAL A 61 -28.67 -24.62 31.36
C VAL A 61 -28.74 -24.37 32.86
N GLU A 62 -27.71 -24.76 33.61
CA GLU A 62 -27.69 -24.62 35.07
C GLU A 62 -27.82 -23.16 35.52
N LYS A 63 -27.20 -22.22 34.79
CA LYS A 63 -27.24 -20.78 35.07
C LYS A 63 -27.51 -19.99 33.79
N PRO A 64 -28.78 -19.78 33.41
CA PRO A 64 -29.10 -18.87 32.32
C PRO A 64 -28.75 -17.44 32.71
N GLY A 65 -28.22 -16.65 31.77
CA GLY A 65 -27.76 -15.30 32.06
C GLY A 65 -26.84 -14.71 31.01
N GLU A 66 -26.29 -13.55 31.35
CA GLU A 66 -25.36 -12.79 30.52
C GLU A 66 -23.91 -13.20 30.82
N TYR A 67 -23.12 -13.45 29.78
CA TYR A 67 -21.72 -13.87 29.87
C TYR A 67 -20.81 -13.03 28.98
N SER A 68 -19.57 -12.80 29.42
CA SER A 68 -18.58 -12.05 28.65
C SER A 68 -18.03 -12.88 27.50
N TYR A 69 -18.11 -12.35 26.27
CA TYR A 69 -17.53 -12.99 25.09
C TYR A 69 -16.00 -12.98 25.14
N ARG A 70 -15.38 -14.06 24.65
CA ARG A 70 -13.93 -14.17 24.43
C ARG A 70 -13.67 -14.64 23.00
N PRO A 71 -12.61 -14.16 22.33
CA PRO A 71 -12.24 -14.66 21.00
C PRO A 71 -11.99 -16.17 21.04
N GLY A 72 -12.49 -16.90 20.03
CA GLY A 72 -12.38 -18.36 19.94
C GLY A 72 -13.36 -19.14 20.81
N LEU A 73 -14.31 -18.47 21.48
CA LEU A 73 -15.34 -19.13 22.28
C LEU A 73 -16.27 -19.99 21.39
N THR A 74 -16.36 -21.27 21.69
CA THR A 74 -17.32 -22.18 21.03
C THR A 74 -18.66 -22.22 21.76
N VAL A 75 -19.72 -22.66 21.07
CA VAL A 75 -21.05 -22.84 21.70
C VAL A 75 -20.98 -23.83 22.87
N LEU A 76 -20.18 -24.89 22.74
CA LEU A 76 -19.96 -25.85 23.83
C LEU A 76 -19.28 -25.18 25.04
N GLN A 77 -18.26 -24.35 24.80
CA GLN A 77 -17.59 -23.61 25.87
C GLN A 77 -18.56 -22.61 26.52
N ALA A 78 -19.38 -21.92 25.72
CA ALA A 78 -20.41 -21.00 26.21
C ALA A 78 -21.43 -21.70 27.13
N VAL A 79 -21.95 -22.87 26.72
CA VAL A 79 -22.86 -23.69 27.55
C VAL A 79 -22.15 -24.22 28.80
N THR A 80 -20.87 -24.56 28.69
CA THR A 80 -20.07 -25.02 29.84
C THR A 80 -19.87 -23.91 30.87
N ILE A 81 -19.60 -22.67 30.43
CA ILE A 81 -19.50 -21.49 31.30
C ILE A 81 -20.83 -21.20 32.00
N ALA A 82 -21.96 -21.50 31.34
CA ALA A 82 -23.30 -21.43 31.91
C ALA A 82 -23.63 -22.58 32.89
N GLY A 83 -22.64 -23.39 33.29
CA GLY A 83 -22.78 -24.51 34.21
C GLY A 83 -23.19 -25.83 33.54
N GLY A 84 -23.27 -25.86 32.21
CA GLY A 84 -23.74 -27.03 31.47
C GLY A 84 -25.26 -27.22 31.60
N PRO A 85 -25.81 -28.30 31.02
CA PRO A 85 -27.25 -28.52 31.06
C PRO A 85 -27.75 -28.92 32.44
N GLN A 86 -28.96 -28.47 32.79
CA GLN A 86 -29.60 -28.73 34.08
C GLN A 86 -29.72 -30.25 34.34
N ARG A 87 -29.10 -30.74 35.43
CA ARG A 87 -28.91 -32.19 35.71
C ARG A 87 -30.21 -32.99 35.98
N GLY A 88 -31.40 -32.40 35.83
CA GLY A 88 -32.69 -32.98 36.20
C GLY A 88 -33.57 -33.51 35.06
N ALA A 89 -33.32 -33.15 33.80
CA ALA A 89 -34.21 -33.50 32.69
C ALA A 89 -33.53 -34.51 31.73
N ALA A 90 -33.91 -35.79 31.82
CA ALA A 90 -33.66 -36.84 30.82
C ALA A 90 -32.20 -37.10 30.40
N GLN A 91 -31.48 -37.93 31.18
CA GLN A 91 -30.07 -38.30 30.94
C GLN A 91 -29.79 -39.15 29.68
N GLY A 92 -30.81 -39.67 28.98
CA GLY A 92 -30.63 -40.50 27.78
C GLY A 92 -30.72 -39.74 26.46
N GLN A 93 -31.67 -38.81 26.33
CA GLN A 93 -31.94 -38.07 25.08
C GLN A 93 -31.00 -36.85 24.92
N THR A 94 -30.65 -36.19 26.02
CA THR A 94 -29.86 -34.94 26.00
C THR A 94 -28.36 -35.13 25.70
N ARG A 95 -27.78 -36.32 25.86
CA ARG A 95 -26.36 -36.57 25.53
C ARG A 95 -26.15 -36.69 24.02
N LEU A 96 -26.97 -37.48 23.34
CA LEU A 96 -26.90 -37.67 21.89
C LEU A 96 -27.23 -36.37 21.15
N GLU A 97 -28.19 -35.58 21.65
CA GLU A 97 -28.50 -34.27 21.09
C GLU A 97 -27.33 -33.28 21.23
N ARG A 98 -26.62 -33.29 22.37
CA ARG A 98 -25.40 -32.48 22.55
C ARG A 98 -24.28 -32.90 21.61
N GLU A 99 -24.01 -34.19 21.51
CA GLU A 99 -22.99 -34.73 20.59
C GLU A 99 -23.34 -34.39 19.14
N ALA A 100 -24.63 -34.44 18.76
CA ALA A 100 -25.09 -34.03 17.43
C ALA A 100 -24.96 -32.52 17.16
N ILE A 101 -25.27 -31.65 18.14
CA ILE A 101 -25.09 -30.20 18.01
C ILE A 101 -23.61 -29.84 17.91
N ALA A 102 -22.77 -30.44 18.75
CA ALA A 102 -21.32 -30.23 18.71
C ALA A 102 -20.73 -30.68 17.37
N ALA A 103 -21.06 -31.89 16.92
CA ALA A 103 -20.60 -32.43 15.64
C ALA A 103 -21.05 -31.57 14.45
N ARG A 104 -22.30 -31.06 14.45
CA ARG A 104 -22.77 -30.13 13.41
C ARG A 104 -22.01 -28.81 13.43
N GLY A 105 -21.72 -28.27 14.61
CA GLY A 105 -20.91 -27.05 14.75
C GLY A 105 -19.50 -27.23 14.21
N GLU A 106 -18.86 -28.34 14.53
CA GLU A 106 -17.53 -28.71 14.01
C GLU A 106 -17.54 -28.90 12.49
N LEU A 107 -18.53 -29.63 11.96
CA LEU A 107 -18.70 -29.78 10.51
C LEU A 107 -18.89 -28.44 9.80
N GLN A 108 -19.65 -27.52 10.39
CA GLN A 108 -19.84 -26.19 9.81
C GLN A 108 -18.52 -25.40 9.79
N LEU A 109 -17.74 -25.46 10.87
CA LEU A 109 -16.42 -24.83 10.96
C LEU A 109 -15.49 -25.36 9.87
N TYR A 110 -15.35 -26.69 9.77
CA TYR A 110 -14.52 -27.31 8.75
C TYR A 110 -15.03 -27.01 7.33
N SER A 111 -16.34 -26.94 7.12
CA SER A 111 -16.89 -26.57 5.81
C SER A 111 -16.54 -25.14 5.42
N ASN A 112 -16.55 -24.21 6.38
CA ASN A 112 -16.18 -22.82 6.16
C ASN A 112 -14.68 -22.67 5.92
N GLU A 113 -13.86 -23.40 6.68
CA GLU A 113 -12.41 -23.42 6.51
C GLU A 113 -12.02 -23.99 5.14
N MET A 114 -12.61 -25.13 4.75
CA MET A 114 -12.44 -25.69 3.41
C MET A 114 -12.85 -24.68 2.33
N SER A 115 -13.96 -23.97 2.52
CA SER A 115 -14.43 -22.97 1.56
C SER A 115 -13.45 -21.81 1.43
N ALA A 116 -12.90 -21.32 2.55
CA ALA A 116 -11.88 -20.28 2.57
C ALA A 116 -10.57 -20.72 1.89
N LEU A 117 -10.13 -21.96 2.12
CA LEU A 117 -8.92 -22.50 1.48
C LEU A 117 -9.09 -22.66 -0.03
N LEU A 118 -10.26 -23.14 -0.48
CA LEU A 118 -10.56 -23.26 -1.92
C LEU A 118 -10.63 -21.88 -2.60
N ALA A 119 -11.28 -20.89 -1.97
CA ALA A 119 -11.35 -19.54 -2.50
C ALA A 119 -9.96 -18.89 -2.59
N ARG A 120 -9.14 -19.03 -1.54
CA ARG A 120 -7.75 -18.58 -1.54
C ARG A 120 -6.92 -19.27 -2.63
N ASN A 121 -7.09 -20.58 -2.80
CA ASN A 121 -6.38 -21.31 -3.84
C ASN A 121 -6.76 -20.79 -5.23
N ALA A 122 -8.05 -20.58 -5.49
CA ALA A 122 -8.53 -19.97 -6.72
C ALA A 122 -7.87 -18.60 -6.97
N ARG A 123 -7.83 -17.72 -5.95
CA ARG A 123 -7.14 -16.43 -6.05
C ARG A 123 -5.65 -16.59 -6.38
N LEU A 124 -4.94 -17.46 -5.66
CA LEU A 124 -3.51 -17.69 -5.88
C LEU A 124 -3.23 -18.27 -7.28
N THR A 125 -4.10 -19.13 -7.80
CA THR A 125 -3.95 -19.63 -9.17
C THR A 125 -4.22 -18.56 -10.22
N ALA A 126 -5.14 -17.62 -9.96
CA ALA A 126 -5.34 -16.43 -10.80
C ALA A 126 -4.13 -15.49 -10.74
N GLU A 127 -3.58 -15.22 -9.56
CA GLU A 127 -2.34 -14.44 -9.37
C GLU A 127 -1.16 -15.07 -10.12
N LEU A 128 -0.98 -16.39 -10.01
CA LEU A 128 0.09 -17.12 -10.71
C LEU A 128 -0.04 -17.10 -12.23
N ARG A 129 -1.27 -16.97 -12.74
CA ARG A 129 -1.57 -16.88 -14.18
C ARG A 129 -1.68 -15.45 -14.68
N GLU A 130 -1.46 -14.46 -13.81
CA GLU A 130 -1.64 -13.03 -14.10
C GLU A 130 -3.03 -12.74 -14.71
N SER A 131 -4.07 -13.41 -14.19
CA SER A 131 -5.44 -13.26 -14.70
C SER A 131 -6.20 -12.16 -13.97
N ASP A 132 -6.99 -11.39 -14.71
CA ASP A 132 -7.85 -10.29 -14.22
C ASP A 132 -8.99 -10.77 -13.30
N SER A 133 -9.40 -12.03 -13.40
CA SER A 133 -10.56 -12.55 -12.67
C SER A 133 -10.25 -13.86 -11.96
N ILE A 134 -10.88 -14.07 -10.80
CA ILE A 134 -10.78 -15.32 -10.05
C ILE A 134 -11.81 -16.32 -10.60
N ASP A 135 -11.35 -17.48 -11.07
CA ASP A 135 -12.24 -18.60 -11.41
C ASP A 135 -12.46 -19.49 -10.19
N PHE A 136 -13.60 -19.31 -9.52
CA PHE A 136 -13.95 -20.12 -8.36
C PHE A 136 -14.44 -21.52 -8.77
N PRO A 137 -14.03 -22.57 -8.03
CA PRO A 137 -14.50 -23.94 -8.28
C PRO A 137 -16.03 -24.04 -8.11
N VAL A 138 -16.64 -24.97 -8.85
CA VAL A 138 -18.11 -25.16 -8.89
C VAL A 138 -18.71 -25.33 -7.49
N ALA A 139 -18.01 -26.06 -6.61
CA ALA A 139 -18.43 -26.29 -5.22
C ALA A 139 -18.67 -24.99 -4.40
N LEU A 140 -18.00 -23.89 -4.75
CA LEU A 140 -18.23 -22.58 -4.12
C LEU A 140 -19.27 -21.75 -4.87
N ARG A 141 -19.32 -21.86 -6.20
CA ARG A 141 -20.31 -21.15 -7.03
C ARG A 141 -21.74 -21.57 -6.69
N GLU A 142 -21.97 -22.86 -6.50
CA GLU A 142 -23.29 -23.39 -6.12
C GLU A 142 -23.76 -22.89 -4.75
N ARG A 143 -22.82 -22.55 -3.87
CA ARG A 143 -23.06 -22.09 -2.50
C ARG A 143 -22.86 -20.58 -2.33
N GLN A 144 -22.78 -19.83 -3.42
CA GLN A 144 -22.54 -18.38 -3.37
C GLN A 144 -23.66 -17.60 -2.67
N THR A 145 -24.86 -18.19 -2.56
CA THR A 145 -25.98 -17.60 -1.82
C THR A 145 -25.84 -17.71 -0.30
N ASP A 146 -24.99 -18.63 0.20
CA ASP A 146 -24.73 -18.76 1.64
C ASP A 146 -23.95 -17.54 2.12
N THR A 147 -24.44 -16.84 3.15
CA THR A 147 -23.82 -15.58 3.62
C THR A 147 -22.34 -15.75 4.02
N SER A 148 -21.98 -16.87 4.64
CA SER A 148 -20.59 -17.15 5.02
C SER A 148 -19.69 -17.29 3.79
N VAL A 149 -20.11 -18.05 2.80
CA VAL A 149 -19.37 -18.28 1.56
C VAL A 149 -19.30 -17.01 0.72
N ALA A 150 -20.42 -16.28 0.58
CA ALA A 150 -20.47 -15.01 -0.13
C ALA A 150 -19.46 -13.99 0.42
N THR A 151 -19.35 -13.91 1.75
CA THR A 151 -18.39 -13.02 2.41
C THR A 151 -16.95 -13.43 2.11
N ILE A 152 -16.65 -14.73 2.12
CA ILE A 152 -15.33 -15.27 1.78
C ILE A 152 -14.96 -14.93 0.32
N LEU A 153 -15.87 -15.18 -0.63
CA LEU A 153 -15.64 -14.90 -2.05
C LEU A 153 -15.39 -13.41 -2.31
N ALA A 154 -16.25 -12.55 -1.75
CA ALA A 154 -16.11 -11.10 -1.90
C ALA A 154 -14.80 -10.56 -1.28
N GLN A 155 -14.35 -11.15 -0.16
CA GLN A 155 -13.07 -10.81 0.44
C GLN A 155 -11.91 -11.18 -0.48
N GLU A 156 -11.92 -12.37 -1.08
CA GLU A 156 -10.85 -12.81 -1.98
C GLU A 156 -10.82 -12.00 -3.28
N GLU A 157 -11.97 -11.67 -3.85
CA GLU A 157 -12.10 -10.75 -5.01
C GLU A 157 -11.51 -9.37 -4.69
N LEU A 158 -11.87 -8.79 -3.55
CA LEU A 158 -11.35 -7.49 -3.12
C LEU A 158 -9.83 -7.50 -2.94
N ILE A 159 -9.29 -8.58 -2.35
CA ILE A 159 -7.84 -8.73 -2.16
C ILE A 159 -7.14 -8.79 -3.53
N HIS A 160 -7.66 -9.57 -4.48
CA HIS A 160 -7.10 -9.70 -5.82
C HIS A 160 -7.09 -8.37 -6.56
N GLU A 161 -8.24 -7.69 -6.62
CA GLU A 161 -8.38 -6.40 -7.28
C GLU A 161 -7.45 -5.34 -6.67
N THR A 162 -7.36 -5.30 -5.34
CA THR A 162 -6.47 -4.36 -4.65
C THR A 162 -5.01 -4.64 -4.98
N LYS A 163 -4.59 -5.91 -4.98
CA LYS A 163 -3.23 -6.29 -5.35
C LYS A 163 -2.89 -5.89 -6.78
N GLN A 164 -3.76 -6.19 -7.73
CA GLN A 164 -3.57 -5.81 -9.14
C GLN A 164 -3.42 -4.30 -9.28
N ARG A 165 -4.35 -3.53 -8.70
CA ARG A 165 -4.25 -2.06 -8.67
C ARG A 165 -2.95 -1.57 -8.07
N THR A 166 -2.49 -2.14 -6.96
CA THR A 166 -1.22 -1.73 -6.33
C THR A 166 -0.02 -2.04 -7.22
N PHE A 167 -0.04 -3.19 -7.90
CA PHE A 167 1.01 -3.58 -8.83
C PHE A 167 1.04 -2.66 -10.05
N ASP A 168 -0.10 -2.40 -10.68
CA ASP A 168 -0.22 -1.50 -11.83
C ASP A 168 0.24 -0.08 -11.50
N ASN A 169 -0.09 0.40 -10.30
CA ASN A 169 0.37 1.69 -9.81
C ASN A 169 1.90 1.73 -9.63
N GLN A 170 2.50 0.65 -9.13
CA GLN A 170 3.96 0.55 -9.00
C GLN A 170 4.64 0.51 -10.36
N VAL A 171 4.14 -0.31 -11.29
CA VAL A 171 4.63 -0.39 -12.67
C VAL A 171 4.56 0.99 -13.33
N SER A 172 3.39 1.64 -13.27
CA SER A 172 3.18 2.97 -13.85
C SER A 172 4.12 4.02 -13.24
N ALA A 173 4.42 3.95 -11.94
CA ALA A 173 5.34 4.87 -11.28
C ALA A 173 6.80 4.64 -11.74
N LEU A 174 7.22 3.38 -11.85
CA LEU A 174 8.55 3.01 -12.34
C LEU A 174 8.73 3.38 -13.82
N GLU A 175 7.71 3.21 -14.64
CA GLU A 175 7.73 3.63 -16.05
C GLU A 175 7.90 5.15 -16.18
N LYS A 176 7.14 5.93 -15.40
CA LYS A 176 7.31 7.40 -15.36
C LYS A 176 8.72 7.81 -14.92
N LEU A 177 9.29 7.11 -13.94
CA LEU A 177 10.65 7.37 -13.47
C LEU A 177 11.68 7.03 -14.56
N LYS A 178 11.53 5.89 -15.23
CA LYS A 178 12.37 5.51 -16.38
C LYS A 178 12.31 6.58 -17.48
N ASP A 179 11.11 7.00 -17.86
CA ASP A 179 10.93 8.02 -18.91
C ASP A 179 11.53 9.37 -18.52
N TYR A 180 11.42 9.74 -17.24
CA TYR A 180 12.07 10.92 -16.69
C TYR A 180 13.60 10.81 -16.82
N LEU A 181 14.21 9.70 -16.39
CA LEU A 181 15.66 9.49 -16.46
C LEU A 181 16.16 9.46 -17.91
N VAL A 182 15.40 8.87 -18.84
CA VAL A 182 15.75 8.90 -20.27
C VAL A 182 15.78 10.33 -20.81
N LYS A 183 14.83 11.18 -20.41
CA LYS A 183 14.84 12.61 -20.77
C LYS A 183 16.01 13.35 -20.14
N GLU A 184 16.34 13.04 -18.89
CA GLU A 184 17.51 13.60 -18.19
C GLU A 184 18.80 13.28 -18.94
N VAL A 185 19.00 12.01 -19.31
CA VAL A 185 20.16 11.56 -20.09
C VAL A 185 20.23 12.26 -21.45
N ALA A 186 19.10 12.35 -22.16
CA ALA A 186 19.05 13.03 -23.46
C ALA A 186 19.43 14.52 -23.35
N SER A 187 18.95 15.20 -22.31
CA SER A 187 19.31 16.59 -22.02
C SER A 187 20.80 16.73 -21.72
N ILE A 188 21.36 15.88 -20.85
CA ILE A 188 22.78 15.89 -20.51
C ILE A 188 23.65 15.60 -21.75
N SER A 189 23.26 14.64 -22.59
CA SER A 189 24.00 14.37 -23.84
C SER A 189 24.02 15.58 -24.77
N SER A 190 22.93 16.33 -24.85
CA SER A 190 22.89 17.57 -25.63
C SER A 190 23.81 18.65 -25.04
N GLN A 191 23.91 18.76 -23.72
CA GLN A 191 24.85 19.67 -23.05
C GLN A 191 26.30 19.29 -23.33
N ILE A 192 26.63 18.00 -23.32
CA ILE A 192 27.98 17.51 -23.66
C ILE A 192 28.35 17.90 -25.09
N GLU A 193 27.45 17.70 -26.07
CA GLU A 193 27.71 18.10 -27.46
C GLU A 193 27.98 19.60 -27.62
N VAL A 194 27.26 20.44 -26.85
CA VAL A 194 27.48 21.89 -26.84
C VAL A 194 28.85 22.23 -26.26
N HIS A 195 29.24 21.60 -25.15
CA HIS A 195 30.54 21.82 -24.54
C HIS A 195 31.71 21.32 -25.41
N ASP A 196 31.56 20.18 -26.09
CA ASP A 196 32.57 19.67 -27.02
C ASP A 196 32.80 20.63 -28.20
N LYS A 197 31.74 21.23 -28.73
CA LYS A 197 31.85 22.28 -29.76
C LYS A 197 32.61 23.51 -29.26
N GLN A 198 32.37 23.93 -28.01
CA GLN A 198 33.10 25.04 -27.40
C GLN A 198 34.59 24.72 -27.22
N VAL A 199 34.91 23.52 -26.75
CA VAL A 199 36.29 23.05 -26.59
C VAL A 199 37.01 23.02 -27.94
N GLU A 200 36.37 22.52 -28.99
CA GLU A 200 36.94 22.51 -30.35
C GLU A 200 37.13 23.91 -30.93
N SER A 201 36.25 24.86 -30.62
CA SER A 201 36.43 26.28 -30.99
C SER A 201 37.63 26.88 -30.25
N MET A 202 37.74 26.65 -28.94
CA MET A 202 38.86 27.14 -28.12
C MET A 202 40.20 26.55 -28.55
N LYS A 203 40.25 25.26 -28.91
CA LYS A 203 41.46 24.63 -29.46
C LYS A 203 41.90 25.27 -30.77
N ARG A 204 40.95 25.60 -31.66
CA ARG A 204 41.22 26.31 -32.91
C ARG A 204 41.82 27.69 -32.66
N GLU A 205 41.21 28.49 -31.78
CA GLU A 205 41.74 29.81 -31.40
C GLU A 205 43.14 29.71 -30.79
N LEU A 206 43.39 28.73 -29.92
CA LEU A 206 44.72 28.46 -29.35
C LEU A 206 45.74 28.10 -30.44
N GLY A 207 45.34 27.33 -31.45
CA GLY A 207 46.19 26.99 -32.60
C GLY A 207 46.56 28.23 -33.42
N ASP A 208 45.57 29.09 -33.71
CA ASP A 208 45.77 30.34 -34.42
C ASP A 208 46.71 31.27 -33.66
N VAL A 209 46.50 31.44 -32.35
CA VAL A 209 47.37 32.25 -31.47
C VAL A 209 48.79 31.68 -31.44
N LYS A 210 48.98 30.37 -31.30
CA LYS A 210 50.31 29.73 -31.37
C LYS A 210 50.99 30.00 -32.70
N SER A 211 50.27 29.93 -33.82
CA SER A 211 50.81 30.20 -35.15
C SER A 211 51.26 31.66 -35.31
N LEU A 212 50.53 32.60 -34.73
CA LEU A 212 50.85 34.04 -34.75
C LEU A 212 52.07 34.36 -33.89
N VAL A 213 52.19 33.73 -32.72
CA VAL A 213 53.37 33.85 -31.84
C VAL A 213 54.61 33.24 -32.53
N ALA A 214 54.49 32.08 -33.17
CA ALA A 214 55.59 31.45 -33.91
C ALA A 214 56.08 32.30 -35.09
N LYS A 215 55.18 33.06 -35.73
CA LYS A 215 55.52 34.06 -36.76
C LYS A 215 56.16 35.35 -36.19
N GLY A 216 56.39 35.42 -34.88
CA GLY A 216 57.00 36.58 -34.22
C GLY A 216 56.10 37.80 -34.12
N CYS A 217 54.78 37.63 -34.27
CA CYS A 217 53.80 38.71 -34.17
C CYS A 217 53.46 38.97 -32.69
N ARG A 218 53.67 40.22 -32.23
CA ARG A 218 53.25 40.65 -30.90
C ARG A 218 51.75 40.98 -30.91
N LEU A 219 50.99 40.25 -30.11
CA LEU A 219 49.58 40.48 -29.86
C LEU A 219 49.46 41.65 -28.85
N SER A 220 48.93 42.81 -29.28
CA SER A 220 48.57 43.92 -28.39
C SER A 220 47.05 44.04 -28.27
N HIS A 221 46.52 43.80 -27.07
CA HIS A 221 45.08 43.87 -26.79
C HIS A 221 44.67 45.31 -26.43
N VAL A 222 43.91 46.00 -27.29
CA VAL A 222 43.19 47.24 -26.94
C VAL A 222 41.71 46.95 -27.13
N LYS A 223 40.90 47.30 -26.12
CA LYS A 223 39.44 47.08 -26.02
C LYS A 223 38.75 46.91 -27.38
N GLY A 224 38.50 45.67 -27.78
CA GLY A 224 37.57 45.31 -28.87
C GLY A 224 38.15 45.20 -30.29
N CYS A 225 39.43 45.47 -30.55
CA CYS A 225 40.00 45.22 -31.89
C CYS A 225 41.49 44.90 -31.80
N TRP A 226 41.93 43.83 -32.47
CA TRP A 226 43.34 43.45 -32.56
C TRP A 226 43.92 43.94 -33.90
N SER A 227 45.02 44.70 -33.84
CA SER A 227 45.79 45.07 -35.04
C SER A 227 47.22 44.54 -34.92
N VAL A 228 47.65 43.71 -35.87
CA VAL A 228 49.03 43.21 -35.97
C VAL A 228 49.88 44.23 -36.74
N ARG A 229 51.05 44.61 -36.23
CA ARG A 229 51.91 45.62 -36.87
C ARG A 229 53.35 45.09 -37.09
N ARG A 230 53.62 44.55 -38.28
CA ARG A 230 54.95 44.30 -38.90
C ARG A 230 54.82 44.13 -40.44
N PRO A 231 55.90 44.28 -41.24
CA PRO A 231 55.82 44.52 -42.68
C PRO A 231 55.20 43.41 -43.55
N ASN A 232 55.13 42.15 -43.05
CA ASN A 232 54.69 40.98 -43.84
C ASN A 232 53.53 40.19 -43.20
N CYS A 233 52.74 40.80 -42.30
CA CYS A 233 51.56 40.16 -41.71
C CYS A 233 50.40 41.16 -41.63
N SER A 234 49.49 41.12 -42.60
CA SER A 234 48.23 41.87 -42.58
C SER A 234 47.05 40.93 -42.35
N ALA A 235 46.55 40.90 -41.12
CA ALA A 235 45.24 40.34 -40.80
C ALA A 235 44.58 41.24 -39.75
N THR A 236 43.41 41.76 -40.09
CA THR A 236 42.58 42.64 -39.24
C THR A 236 41.26 41.92 -39.02
N GLY A 237 40.94 41.58 -37.78
CA GLY A 237 39.69 40.92 -37.41
C GLY A 237 39.08 41.61 -36.21
N CYS A 238 37.90 42.19 -36.38
CA CYS A 238 37.14 42.85 -35.32
C CYS A 238 35.89 41.99 -35.07
N VAL A 239 35.71 41.48 -33.84
CA VAL A 239 34.52 40.72 -33.46
C VAL A 239 33.40 41.72 -33.18
N SER A 240 32.44 41.86 -34.10
CA SER A 240 31.21 42.59 -33.84
C SER A 240 30.34 41.78 -32.88
N LYS A 241 30.04 42.35 -31.70
CA LYS A 241 29.00 41.82 -30.82
C LYS A 241 27.68 41.80 -31.59
N ALA A 242 27.17 40.61 -31.91
CA ALA A 242 25.76 40.43 -32.20
C ALA A 242 25.01 40.44 -30.86
N THR A 243 24.06 41.37 -30.73
CA THR A 243 23.05 41.46 -29.67
C THR A 243 22.19 40.21 -29.59
#